data_AF-A0A3A8P7H2-F1
#
_entry.id   AF-A0A3A8P7H2-F1
#
_cell.length_a   1.000
_cell.length_b   1.000
_cell.length_c   1.000
_cell.angle_alpha   90.00
_cell.angle_beta   90.00
_cell.angle_gamma   90.00
#
_symmetry.space_group_name_H-M   'P 1'
#
loop_
_entity.id
_entity.type
_entity.pdbx_description
1 polymer ?
#
loop_
_entity_poly.entity_id
_entity_poly.type
_entity_poly.pdbx_seq_one_letter_code
_entity_poly.pdbx_strand_id
1 'polypeptide(L)'
;MKKYWIACLLLQLPALAQAGVPVSPKPGVVMPAGGVSDAERYARRCQSQSAQRIARPQGTMLWGTRRDWNTEKAYGEHSSVLVSADLAPLLRAENGVKALRIEGGHLVAFPSPQSGTAISGVVGAVLQGSASDGKPVEVAICGAEPSAEDPGMVFYRIEAWNELAQEWENPCVAVDRVPDPRALAVSSVWDVSGAQQSVPGKFTFACQNGAITKCILWGYKPWASRDGQSMADLHQACTRMARADYCGNGRSHTHQDTTIDIYDRLGVLERTVTASREWDPAKATFEAAWAPDGATCIARTRDGRALETILQECPQRFQTGAVADLGEGERCTVRRADVSAGAGLLRNQSYAAPQSPVSPSKGP
;
A
#
# COMPACT_ATOMS: atom_id res chain seq x y z
N MET A 1 -39.69 -76.77 -16.64
CA MET A 1 -40.55 -75.73 -16.04
C MET A 1 -39.80 -74.40 -16.00
N LYS A 2 -39.97 -73.56 -17.03
CA LYS A 2 -39.70 -72.11 -17.02
C LYS A 2 -40.65 -71.53 -18.09
N LYS A 3 -41.66 -70.78 -17.65
CA LYS A 3 -42.76 -70.26 -18.48
C LYS A 3 -42.29 -69.01 -19.24
N TYR A 4 -42.50 -69.01 -20.55
CA TYR A 4 -42.47 -67.82 -21.41
C TYR A 4 -43.77 -67.03 -21.25
N TRP A 5 -43.69 -65.71 -21.14
CA TRP A 5 -44.81 -64.80 -21.36
C TRP A 5 -44.36 -63.67 -22.29
N ILE A 6 -44.91 -63.70 -23.49
CA ILE A 6 -44.88 -62.63 -24.49
C ILE A 6 -46.06 -61.71 -24.16
N ALA A 7 -45.82 -60.41 -24.04
CA ALA A 7 -46.88 -59.42 -23.95
C ALA A 7 -46.66 -58.36 -25.05
N CYS A 8 -47.51 -58.43 -26.09
CA CYS A 8 -47.73 -57.37 -27.05
C CYS A 8 -48.35 -56.15 -26.36
N LEU A 9 -47.85 -54.95 -26.64
CA LEU A 9 -48.58 -53.72 -26.37
C LEU A 9 -48.52 -52.77 -27.57
N LEU A 10 -49.69 -52.23 -27.86
CA LEU A 10 -50.13 -51.58 -29.09
C LEU A 10 -49.49 -50.19 -29.29
N LEU A 11 -49.09 -49.91 -30.53
CA LEU A 11 -48.77 -48.57 -31.03
C LEU A 11 -50.07 -47.75 -31.17
N GLN A 12 -50.19 -46.65 -30.43
CA GLN A 12 -51.15 -45.59 -30.69
C GLN A 12 -50.40 -44.27 -30.92
N LEU A 13 -50.54 -43.72 -32.14
CA LEU A 13 -50.16 -42.36 -32.51
C LEU A 13 -51.25 -41.38 -32.07
N PRO A 14 -50.91 -40.22 -31.49
CA PRO A 14 -51.77 -39.05 -31.57
C PRO A 14 -51.13 -37.90 -32.36
N ALA A 15 -52.01 -37.32 -33.18
CA ALA A 15 -52.00 -36.09 -33.97
C ALA A 15 -50.95 -34.99 -33.66
N LEU A 16 -50.35 -34.49 -34.74
CA LEU A 16 -49.69 -33.18 -34.83
C LEU A 16 -50.71 -32.05 -34.59
N ALA A 17 -50.57 -31.35 -33.46
CA ALA A 17 -51.21 -30.05 -33.24
C ALA A 17 -50.19 -28.94 -33.56
N GLN A 18 -50.51 -28.08 -34.54
CA GLN A 18 -49.78 -26.84 -34.81
C GLN A 18 -49.96 -25.88 -33.64
N ALA A 19 -48.91 -25.63 -32.86
CA ALA A 19 -48.87 -24.53 -31.90
C ALA A 19 -48.44 -23.25 -32.64
N GLY A 20 -49.31 -22.23 -32.58
CA GLY A 20 -49.05 -20.91 -33.14
C GLY A 20 -47.86 -20.20 -32.50
N VAL A 21 -47.22 -19.35 -33.29
CA VAL A 21 -46.10 -18.49 -32.89
C VAL A 21 -46.54 -17.59 -31.72
N PRO A 22 -45.81 -17.54 -30.59
CA PRO A 22 -46.11 -16.58 -29.54
C PRO A 22 -45.76 -15.17 -30.01
N VAL A 23 -46.75 -14.29 -29.97
CA VAL A 23 -46.62 -12.84 -30.20
C VAL A 23 -45.70 -12.26 -29.13
N SER A 24 -44.60 -11.62 -29.55
CA SER A 24 -43.69 -10.87 -28.67
C SER A 24 -44.46 -9.81 -27.88
N PRO A 25 -44.27 -9.68 -26.56
CA PRO A 25 -44.78 -8.52 -25.83
C PRO A 25 -44.00 -7.27 -26.25
N LYS A 26 -44.72 -6.17 -26.42
CA LYS A 26 -44.16 -4.82 -26.65
C LYS A 26 -43.10 -4.50 -25.60
N PRO A 27 -42.02 -3.77 -25.95
CA PRO A 27 -41.00 -3.38 -25.00
C PRO A 27 -41.63 -2.47 -23.94
N GLY A 28 -41.75 -3.01 -22.73
CA GLY A 28 -41.97 -2.20 -21.54
C GLY A 28 -40.82 -1.23 -21.39
N VAL A 29 -41.16 -0.01 -20.96
CA VAL A 29 -40.23 1.07 -20.64
C VAL A 29 -39.01 0.50 -19.90
N VAL A 30 -37.84 0.60 -20.52
CA VAL A 30 -36.56 0.30 -19.90
C VAL A 30 -36.39 1.30 -18.76
N MET A 31 -36.62 0.84 -17.53
CA MET A 31 -36.15 1.55 -16.35
C MET A 31 -34.62 1.62 -16.43
N PRO A 32 -34.00 2.75 -16.06
CA PRO A 32 -32.54 2.81 -16.01
C PRO A 32 -32.06 1.75 -15.01
N ALA A 33 -30.90 1.13 -15.28
CA ALA A 33 -30.28 0.17 -14.37
C ALA A 33 -30.28 0.75 -12.94
N GLY A 34 -31.13 0.21 -12.06
CA GLY A 34 -31.27 0.70 -10.70
C GLY A 34 -29.97 0.45 -9.95
N GLY A 35 -29.36 1.49 -9.40
CA GLY A 35 -28.21 1.36 -8.50
C GLY A 35 -28.53 0.43 -7.33
N VAL A 36 -27.51 -0.27 -6.82
CA VAL A 36 -27.63 -1.12 -5.63
C VAL A 36 -28.11 -0.24 -4.47
N SER A 37 -29.15 -0.66 -3.75
CA SER A 37 -29.63 0.09 -2.58
C SER A 37 -28.54 0.19 -1.50
N ASP A 38 -28.49 1.26 -0.71
CA ASP A 38 -27.49 1.42 0.35
C ASP A 38 -27.47 0.22 1.31
N ALA A 39 -28.65 -0.29 1.68
CA ALA A 39 -28.76 -1.47 2.54
C ALA A 39 -28.07 -2.70 1.93
N GLU A 40 -28.27 -2.94 0.63
CA GLU A 40 -27.65 -4.04 -0.10
C GLU A 40 -26.16 -3.81 -0.33
N ARG A 41 -25.75 -2.58 -0.66
CA ARG A 41 -24.35 -2.16 -0.79
C ARG A 41 -23.58 -2.46 0.49
N TYR A 42 -24.07 -2.01 1.64
CA TYR A 42 -23.40 -2.27 2.92
C TYR A 42 -23.49 -3.73 3.34
N ALA A 43 -24.53 -4.48 2.97
CA ALA A 43 -24.62 -5.91 3.27
C ALA A 43 -23.51 -6.71 2.57
N ARG A 44 -23.11 -6.31 1.36
CA ARG A 44 -22.06 -6.97 0.56
C ARG A 44 -20.63 -6.72 1.03
N ARG A 45 -20.41 -5.77 1.95
CA ARG A 45 -19.07 -5.50 2.50
C ARG A 45 -18.50 -6.75 3.18
N CYS A 46 -17.22 -6.98 3.04
CA CYS A 46 -16.47 -8.08 3.63
C CYS A 46 -16.93 -9.48 3.16
N GLN A 47 -17.74 -9.55 2.10
CA GLN A 47 -18.20 -10.81 1.50
C GLN A 47 -17.42 -11.19 0.24
N SER A 48 -16.59 -10.27 -0.29
CA SER A 48 -15.96 -10.47 -1.59
C SER A 48 -14.78 -11.46 -1.50
N GLN A 49 -14.92 -12.58 -2.21
CA GLN A 49 -13.82 -13.44 -2.67
C GLN A 49 -13.52 -13.19 -4.15
N SER A 50 -13.77 -11.97 -4.66
CA SER A 50 -13.63 -11.69 -6.09
C SER A 50 -12.20 -11.97 -6.53
N ALA A 51 -12.06 -12.96 -7.41
CA ALA A 51 -10.82 -13.33 -8.07
C ALA A 51 -10.25 -12.07 -8.74
N GLN A 52 -9.23 -11.50 -8.11
CA GLN A 52 -8.58 -10.27 -8.56
C GLN A 52 -8.18 -10.44 -10.03
N ARG A 53 -8.72 -9.59 -10.91
CA ARG A 53 -8.13 -9.39 -12.23
C ARG A 53 -6.69 -8.97 -11.99
N ILE A 54 -5.77 -9.71 -12.59
CA ILE A 54 -4.33 -9.64 -12.36
C ILE A 54 -3.82 -8.27 -12.85
N ALA A 55 -3.93 -7.26 -12.01
CA ALA A 55 -3.11 -6.06 -12.05
C ALA A 55 -2.17 -6.18 -10.86
N ARG A 56 -0.88 -6.43 -11.14
CA ARG A 56 0.19 -6.52 -10.14
C ARG A 56 1.05 -5.26 -10.17
N PRO A 57 0.64 -4.12 -9.58
CA PRO A 57 1.52 -2.98 -9.41
C PRO A 57 2.60 -3.28 -8.37
N GLN A 58 3.83 -3.04 -8.77
CA GLN A 58 5.04 -3.44 -8.08
C GLN A 58 5.78 -2.16 -7.57
N GLY A 59 5.85 -1.97 -6.25
CA GLY A 59 7.08 -1.50 -5.54
C GLY A 59 7.34 -0.04 -5.16
N THR A 60 6.51 0.92 -5.55
CA THR A 60 6.84 2.36 -5.40
C THR A 60 5.88 3.14 -4.51
N MET A 61 4.81 2.49 -4.08
CA MET A 61 3.65 3.15 -3.48
C MET A 61 3.93 3.52 -2.03
N LEU A 62 3.57 4.75 -1.67
CA LEU A 62 3.68 5.22 -0.29
C LEU A 62 2.69 4.48 0.62
N TRP A 63 1.40 4.51 0.27
CA TRP A 63 0.31 3.84 0.99
C TRP A 63 0.17 2.36 0.66
N GLY A 64 0.63 1.92 -0.52
CA GLY A 64 0.45 0.54 -1.00
C GLY A 64 -0.94 0.22 -1.55
N THR A 65 -1.83 1.21 -1.57
CA THR A 65 -3.16 1.13 -2.18
C THR A 65 -3.10 1.30 -3.68
N ARG A 66 -4.17 0.92 -4.38
CA ARG A 66 -4.35 1.21 -5.81
C ARG A 66 -4.24 2.72 -6.06
N ARG A 67 -3.67 3.07 -7.21
CA ARG A 67 -3.55 4.45 -7.69
C ARG A 67 -4.90 5.02 -8.11
N ASP A 68 -5.72 4.19 -8.74
CA ASP A 68 -7.08 4.48 -9.14
C ASP A 68 -7.88 3.18 -9.30
N TRP A 69 -9.21 3.30 -9.31
CA TRP A 69 -10.10 2.18 -9.59
C TRP A 69 -10.15 1.80 -11.08
N ASN A 70 -9.93 2.76 -11.98
CA ASN A 70 -9.82 2.53 -13.40
C ASN A 70 -8.36 2.20 -13.77
N THR A 71 -8.08 0.91 -13.98
CA THR A 71 -6.75 0.42 -14.34
C THR A 71 -6.31 0.75 -15.76
N GLU A 72 -7.21 1.23 -16.62
CA GLU A 72 -6.91 1.59 -18.02
C GLU A 72 -6.38 3.02 -18.16
N LYS A 73 -6.58 3.87 -17.14
CA LYS A 73 -6.08 5.24 -17.12
C LYS A 73 -4.68 5.29 -16.50
N ALA A 74 -3.78 6.01 -17.16
CA ALA A 74 -2.48 6.35 -16.58
C ALA A 74 -2.67 7.43 -15.51
N TYR A 75 -2.31 7.11 -14.26
CA TYR A 75 -2.32 8.08 -13.16
C TYR A 75 -0.91 8.33 -12.64
N GLY A 76 -0.70 9.54 -12.12
CA GLY A 76 0.55 9.95 -11.51
C GLY A 76 0.92 9.04 -10.33
N GLU A 77 2.22 8.86 -10.08
CA GLU A 77 2.71 7.96 -9.04
C GLU A 77 2.24 8.34 -7.61
N HIS A 78 1.80 9.59 -7.42
CA HIS A 78 1.28 10.13 -6.15
C HIS A 78 -0.23 9.87 -5.94
N SER A 79 -0.91 9.28 -6.93
CA SER A 79 -2.33 8.99 -6.81
C SER A 79 -2.59 7.78 -5.92
N SER A 80 -3.70 7.82 -5.19
CA SER A 80 -4.17 6.74 -4.35
C SER A 80 -5.69 6.83 -4.14
N VAL A 81 -6.35 5.67 -4.17
CA VAL A 81 -7.78 5.54 -3.86
C VAL A 81 -8.11 5.73 -2.38
N LEU A 82 -7.11 5.68 -1.49
CA LEU A 82 -7.28 5.85 -0.05
C LEU A 82 -5.97 6.35 0.60
N VAL A 83 -5.97 7.59 1.08
CA VAL A 83 -4.80 8.20 1.76
C VAL A 83 -5.02 8.43 3.25
N SER A 84 -6.27 8.63 3.67
CA SER A 84 -6.63 8.81 5.09
C SER A 84 -8.07 8.38 5.37
N ALA A 85 -8.39 8.18 6.64
CA ALA A 85 -9.73 7.92 7.15
C ALA A 85 -10.00 8.67 8.46
N ASP A 86 -11.28 8.97 8.70
CA ASP A 86 -11.77 9.66 9.89
C ASP A 86 -12.06 8.67 11.01
N LEU A 87 -11.57 8.97 12.21
CA LEU A 87 -11.84 8.20 13.43
C LEU A 87 -13.28 8.36 13.93
N ALA A 88 -13.94 9.47 13.57
CA ALA A 88 -15.34 9.76 13.84
C ALA A 88 -15.86 10.89 12.94
N PRO A 89 -17.18 10.97 12.67
CA PRO A 89 -18.18 9.94 12.97
C PRO A 89 -18.00 8.70 12.08
N LEU A 90 -18.41 7.53 12.58
CA LEU A 90 -18.46 6.31 11.76
C LEU A 90 -19.71 6.34 10.89
N LEU A 91 -19.58 5.99 9.62
CA LEU A 91 -20.72 5.89 8.70
C LEU A 91 -21.63 4.72 9.12
N ARG A 92 -21.02 3.61 9.53
CA ARG A 92 -21.69 2.44 10.10
C ARG A 92 -20.82 1.84 11.19
N ALA A 93 -21.45 1.32 12.23
CA ALA A 93 -20.78 0.57 13.28
C ALA A 93 -21.78 -0.35 13.97
N GLU A 94 -21.26 -1.39 14.62
CA GLU A 94 -22.07 -2.37 15.34
C GLU A 94 -21.89 -2.18 16.86
N ASN A 95 -22.73 -2.84 17.66
CA ASN A 95 -22.57 -2.94 19.11
C ASN A 95 -22.44 -1.58 19.86
N GLY A 96 -23.03 -0.51 19.31
CA GLY A 96 -23.04 0.81 19.94
C GLY A 96 -21.73 1.59 19.85
N VAL A 97 -20.76 1.13 19.05
CA VAL A 97 -19.51 1.86 18.77
C VAL A 97 -19.83 3.15 18.02
N LYS A 98 -19.22 4.27 18.44
CA LYS A 98 -19.48 5.61 17.89
C LYS A 98 -18.26 6.25 17.24
N ALA A 99 -17.08 5.84 17.66
CA ALA A 99 -15.80 6.34 17.19
C ALA A 99 -14.76 5.22 17.31
N LEU A 100 -13.68 5.35 16.56
CA LEU A 100 -12.45 4.61 16.79
C LEU A 100 -11.40 5.53 17.41
N ARG A 101 -10.38 4.95 18.04
CA ARG A 101 -9.18 5.66 18.51
C ARG A 101 -7.95 4.88 18.13
N ILE A 102 -6.81 5.57 18.03
CA ILE A 102 -5.51 4.91 17.90
C ILE A 102 -4.85 4.91 19.27
N GLU A 103 -4.60 3.71 19.80
CA GLU A 103 -3.92 3.48 21.07
C GLU A 103 -2.83 2.44 20.83
N GLY A 104 -1.59 2.70 21.27
CA GLY A 104 -0.49 1.75 21.12
C GLY A 104 -0.18 1.29 19.67
N GLY A 105 -0.54 2.09 18.66
CA GLY A 105 -0.32 1.75 17.25
C GLY A 105 -1.42 0.92 16.60
N HIS A 106 -2.58 0.75 17.24
CA HIS A 106 -3.72 0.03 16.68
C HIS A 106 -5.05 0.73 16.99
N LEU A 107 -6.09 0.39 16.21
CA LEU A 107 -7.44 0.88 16.40
C LEU A 107 -8.13 0.16 17.57
N VAL A 108 -8.82 0.95 18.38
CA VAL A 108 -9.72 0.49 19.44
C VAL A 108 -11.10 1.14 19.29
N ALA A 109 -12.16 0.36 19.54
CA ALA A 109 -13.53 0.84 19.48
C ALA A 109 -13.92 1.70 20.70
N PHE A 110 -14.64 2.79 20.45
CA PHE A 110 -15.17 3.67 21.49
C PHE A 110 -16.66 4.01 21.29
N PRO A 111 -17.52 3.84 22.32
CA PRO A 111 -17.27 3.10 23.55
C PRO A 111 -16.84 1.65 23.27
N SER A 112 -16.09 1.04 24.20
CA SER A 112 -15.78 -0.39 24.08
C SER A 112 -17.08 -1.20 24.07
N PRO A 113 -17.21 -2.22 23.20
CA PRO A 113 -18.38 -3.09 23.20
C PRO A 113 -18.52 -3.81 24.54
N GLN A 114 -19.77 -4.16 24.89
CA GLN A 114 -20.08 -4.88 26.14
C GLN A 114 -19.56 -6.32 26.15
N SER A 115 -19.40 -6.92 24.96
CA SER A 115 -18.83 -8.25 24.74
C SER A 115 -17.72 -8.18 23.68
N GLY A 116 -16.62 -8.93 23.88
CA GLY A 116 -15.43 -8.89 23.04
C GLY A 116 -14.34 -7.91 23.51
N THR A 117 -13.22 -7.84 22.79
CA THR A 117 -12.14 -6.88 23.04
C THR A 117 -12.38 -5.58 22.28
N ALA A 118 -11.82 -4.46 22.75
CA ALA A 118 -11.89 -3.18 22.03
C ALA A 118 -11.29 -3.26 20.61
N ILE A 119 -10.33 -4.17 20.38
CA ILE A 119 -9.77 -4.46 19.05
C ILE A 119 -10.79 -5.20 18.19
N SER A 120 -11.46 -6.24 18.70
CA SER A 120 -12.50 -6.94 17.94
C SER A 120 -13.71 -6.06 17.62
N GLY A 121 -14.00 -5.07 18.48
CA GLY A 121 -15.09 -4.12 18.29
C GLY A 121 -14.94 -3.17 17.09
N VAL A 122 -13.77 -3.12 16.45
CA VAL A 122 -13.56 -2.27 15.26
C VAL A 122 -14.03 -2.94 13.97
N VAL A 123 -14.17 -4.27 13.97
CA VAL A 123 -14.62 -5.05 12.80
C VAL A 123 -16.09 -4.75 12.51
N GLY A 124 -16.43 -4.62 11.24
CA GLY A 124 -17.77 -4.27 10.77
C GLY A 124 -18.02 -2.77 10.65
N ALA A 125 -17.14 -1.93 11.22
CA ALA A 125 -17.21 -0.48 11.09
C ALA A 125 -16.94 -0.04 9.64
N VAL A 126 -17.65 1.02 9.23
CA VAL A 126 -17.43 1.73 7.97
C VAL A 126 -17.07 3.18 8.28
N LEU A 127 -15.94 3.62 7.74
CA LEU A 127 -15.35 4.93 7.98
C LEU A 127 -15.46 5.79 6.72
N GLN A 128 -15.50 7.10 6.93
CA GLN A 128 -15.26 8.07 5.85
C GLN A 128 -13.76 8.18 5.60
N GLY A 129 -13.33 7.77 4.42
CA GLY A 129 -11.98 7.94 3.89
C GLY A 129 -11.87 9.09 2.90
N SER A 130 -10.64 9.40 2.51
CA SER A 130 -10.34 10.34 1.43
C SER A 130 -9.31 9.75 0.47
N ALA A 131 -9.54 9.93 -0.83
CA ALA A 131 -8.58 9.63 -1.89
C ALA A 131 -7.59 10.80 -2.06
N SER A 132 -6.51 10.59 -2.83
CA SER A 132 -5.47 11.61 -3.07
C SER A 132 -5.98 12.84 -3.82
N ASP A 133 -7.10 12.73 -4.54
CA ASP A 133 -7.77 13.84 -5.23
C ASP A 133 -8.78 14.57 -4.33
N GLY A 134 -8.85 14.20 -3.05
CA GLY A 134 -9.76 14.78 -2.06
C GLY A 134 -11.18 14.20 -2.09
N LYS A 135 -11.51 13.29 -3.01
CA LYS A 135 -12.84 12.68 -3.04
C LYS A 135 -13.07 11.78 -1.83
N PRO A 136 -14.30 11.75 -1.29
CA PRO A 136 -14.66 10.81 -0.25
C PRO A 136 -14.63 9.37 -0.78
N VAL A 137 -14.16 8.44 0.05
CA VAL A 137 -14.24 6.99 -0.19
C VAL A 137 -14.72 6.32 1.08
N GLU A 138 -15.65 5.37 0.99
CA GLU A 138 -16.03 4.60 2.16
C GLU A 138 -15.08 3.42 2.36
N VAL A 139 -14.71 3.15 3.61
CA VAL A 139 -13.78 2.07 3.95
C VAL A 139 -14.37 1.20 5.05
N ALA A 140 -14.54 -0.09 4.78
CA ALA A 140 -15.00 -1.08 5.74
C ALA A 140 -13.82 -1.82 6.38
N ILE A 141 -13.89 -2.07 7.70
CA ILE A 141 -12.95 -2.96 8.40
C ILE A 141 -13.55 -4.37 8.44
N CYS A 142 -12.93 -5.29 7.71
CA CYS A 142 -13.41 -6.67 7.51
C CYS A 142 -12.70 -7.71 8.38
N GLY A 143 -11.62 -7.31 9.06
CA GLY A 143 -10.91 -8.16 10.00
C GLY A 143 -9.86 -7.35 10.74
N ALA A 144 -9.51 -7.81 11.93
CA ALA A 144 -8.47 -7.24 12.77
C ALA A 144 -7.72 -8.39 13.45
N GLU A 145 -6.46 -8.58 13.08
CA GLU A 145 -5.64 -9.73 13.48
C GLU A 145 -4.29 -9.24 14.02
N PRO A 146 -3.99 -9.46 15.32
CA PRO A 146 -2.66 -9.20 15.86
C PRO A 146 -1.58 -9.97 15.08
N SER A 147 -0.41 -9.37 14.91
CA SER A 147 0.76 -10.06 14.36
C SER A 147 1.22 -11.15 15.33
N ALA A 148 1.63 -12.30 14.77
CA ALA A 148 2.18 -13.39 15.56
C ALA A 148 3.51 -13.02 16.24
N GLU A 149 4.30 -12.15 15.60
CA GLU A 149 5.62 -11.71 16.09
C GLU A 149 5.53 -10.56 17.10
N ASP A 150 4.49 -9.72 16.97
CA ASP A 150 4.23 -8.59 17.86
C ASP A 150 2.72 -8.37 18.00
N PRO A 151 2.10 -8.88 19.09
CA PRO A 151 0.67 -8.73 19.31
C PRO A 151 0.19 -7.27 19.42
N GLY A 152 1.09 -6.30 19.66
CA GLY A 152 0.75 -4.88 19.66
C GLY A 152 0.53 -4.30 18.26
N MET A 153 0.99 -5.00 17.21
CA MET A 153 0.80 -4.64 15.82
C MET A 153 -0.40 -5.40 15.25
N VAL A 154 -1.49 -4.71 14.97
CA VAL A 154 -2.73 -5.31 14.44
C VAL A 154 -2.87 -5.05 12.95
N PHE A 155 -3.00 -6.11 12.17
CA PHE A 155 -3.30 -6.04 10.74
C PHE A 155 -4.80 -6.03 10.49
N TYR A 156 -5.24 -5.12 9.62
CA TYR A 156 -6.62 -4.95 9.22
C TYR A 156 -6.83 -5.47 7.80
N ARG A 157 -7.82 -6.35 7.62
CA ARG A 157 -8.42 -6.54 6.30
C ARG A 157 -9.40 -5.40 6.08
N ILE A 158 -9.22 -4.64 5.01
CA ILE A 158 -10.09 -3.53 4.66
C ILE A 158 -10.63 -3.70 3.25
N GLU A 159 -11.83 -3.20 3.02
CA GLU A 159 -12.37 -3.01 1.69
C GLU A 159 -12.76 -1.54 1.52
N ALA A 160 -12.53 -0.99 0.34
CA ALA A 160 -12.95 0.35 -0.02
C ALA A 160 -14.00 0.26 -1.13
N TRP A 161 -14.96 1.18 -1.11
CA TRP A 161 -16.00 1.20 -2.12
C TRP A 161 -15.43 1.68 -3.47
N ASN A 162 -15.50 0.80 -4.47
CA ASN A 162 -15.19 1.12 -5.86
C ASN A 162 -16.44 1.63 -6.56
N GLU A 163 -16.57 2.95 -6.71
CA GLU A 163 -17.71 3.56 -7.42
C GLU A 163 -17.82 3.15 -8.90
N LEU A 164 -16.73 2.73 -9.55
CA LEU A 164 -16.77 2.29 -10.94
C LEU A 164 -17.37 0.88 -11.08
N ALA A 165 -16.94 -0.04 -10.21
CA ALA A 165 -17.45 -1.41 -10.21
C ALA A 165 -18.76 -1.57 -9.43
N GLN A 166 -19.11 -0.59 -8.59
CA GLN A 166 -20.21 -0.70 -7.61
C GLN A 166 -20.01 -1.92 -6.69
N GLU A 167 -18.76 -2.14 -6.27
CA GLU A 167 -18.33 -3.26 -5.43
C GLU A 167 -17.40 -2.79 -4.30
N TRP A 168 -17.39 -3.53 -3.21
CA TRP A 168 -16.35 -3.40 -2.18
C TRP A 168 -15.13 -4.20 -2.63
N GLU A 169 -13.97 -3.55 -2.70
CA GLU A 169 -12.73 -4.19 -3.11
C GLU A 169 -11.61 -3.92 -2.11
N ASN A 170 -10.69 -4.86 -1.95
CA ASN A 170 -9.44 -4.60 -1.21
C ASN A 170 -8.65 -3.48 -1.93
N PRO A 171 -8.47 -2.29 -1.32
CA PRO A 171 -7.73 -1.21 -1.94
C PRO A 171 -6.23 -1.49 -1.96
N CYS A 172 -5.73 -2.41 -1.14
CA CYS A 172 -4.33 -2.79 -1.08
C CYS A 172 -3.93 -3.62 -2.30
N VAL A 173 -2.81 -3.25 -2.91
CA VAL A 173 -2.32 -3.90 -4.13
C VAL A 173 -1.63 -5.23 -3.80
N ALA A 174 -2.15 -6.33 -4.34
CA ALA A 174 -1.51 -7.64 -4.22
C ALA A 174 -0.18 -7.69 -5.01
N VAL A 175 0.82 -8.34 -4.41
CA VAL A 175 2.10 -8.67 -5.05
C VAL A 175 2.41 -10.14 -4.83
N ASP A 176 3.25 -10.75 -5.65
CA ASP A 176 3.49 -12.21 -5.62
C ASP A 176 3.88 -12.74 -4.22
N ARG A 177 4.62 -11.96 -3.43
CA ARG A 177 4.99 -12.33 -2.05
C ARG A 177 3.89 -12.10 -1.02
N VAL A 178 2.89 -11.27 -1.33
CA VAL A 178 1.76 -10.90 -0.45
C VAL A 178 0.48 -10.83 -1.31
N PRO A 179 -0.12 -11.99 -1.62
CA PRO A 179 -1.27 -12.07 -2.54
C PRO A 179 -2.57 -11.51 -1.93
N ASP A 180 -2.69 -11.48 -0.61
CA ASP A 180 -3.81 -10.83 0.10
C ASP A 180 -3.26 -9.82 1.12
N PRO A 181 -2.91 -8.60 0.67
CA PRO A 181 -2.30 -7.60 1.52
C PRO A 181 -3.32 -7.01 2.50
N ARG A 182 -2.92 -6.97 3.77
CA ARG A 182 -3.61 -6.28 4.87
C ARG A 182 -3.03 -4.88 5.06
N ALA A 183 -3.63 -4.09 5.95
CA ALA A 183 -3.16 -2.75 6.31
C ALA A 183 -2.81 -2.63 7.80
N LEU A 184 -1.93 -1.70 8.14
CA LEU A 184 -1.75 -1.20 9.51
C LEU A 184 -2.44 0.17 9.63
N ALA A 185 -2.93 0.49 10.83
CA ALA A 185 -3.43 1.82 11.14
C ALA A 185 -2.31 2.68 11.73
N VAL A 186 -2.07 3.86 11.15
CA VAL A 186 -1.01 4.79 11.57
C VAL A 186 -1.62 6.16 11.86
N SER A 187 -1.28 6.77 13.00
CA SER A 187 -1.91 8.00 13.49
C SER A 187 -1.63 9.25 12.66
N SER A 188 -0.55 9.25 11.88
CA SER A 188 -0.25 10.34 10.95
C SER A 188 -0.99 10.14 9.63
N VAL A 189 -1.14 11.23 8.88
CA VAL A 189 -1.54 11.18 7.46
C VAL A 189 -0.38 11.66 6.60
N TRP A 190 -0.33 11.18 5.36
CA TRP A 190 0.65 11.60 4.37
C TRP A 190 -0.03 12.40 3.27
N ASP A 191 0.67 13.41 2.76
CA ASP A 191 0.25 14.13 1.55
C ASP A 191 0.88 13.52 0.28
N VAL A 192 0.55 14.09 -0.87
CA VAL A 192 1.09 13.67 -2.18
C VAL A 192 2.60 13.86 -2.29
N SER A 193 3.18 14.77 -1.50
CA SER A 193 4.64 14.93 -1.42
C SER A 193 5.28 13.86 -0.57
N GLY A 194 4.51 12.99 0.09
CA GLY A 194 4.98 11.98 1.04
C GLY A 194 5.42 12.55 2.38
N ALA A 195 5.06 13.79 2.71
CA ALA A 195 5.32 14.37 4.01
C ALA A 195 4.26 13.88 5.01
N GLN A 196 4.70 13.42 6.17
CA GLN A 196 3.78 13.07 7.26
C GLN A 196 3.31 14.32 8.00
N GLN A 197 2.07 14.28 8.46
CA GLN A 197 1.48 15.31 9.31
C GLN A 197 0.53 14.69 10.33
N SER A 198 0.51 15.24 11.54
CA SER A 198 -0.49 14.89 12.54
C SER A 198 -1.76 15.71 12.27
N VAL A 199 -2.86 15.03 11.99
CA VAL A 199 -4.16 15.68 11.77
C VAL A 199 -5.16 15.11 12.77
N PRO A 200 -5.65 15.92 13.73
CA PRO A 200 -6.59 15.45 14.74
C PRO A 200 -7.80 14.75 14.13
N GLY A 201 -8.13 13.56 14.65
CA GLY A 201 -9.28 12.78 14.19
C GLY A 201 -9.08 12.03 12.88
N LYS A 202 -7.93 12.17 12.20
CA LYS A 202 -7.59 11.41 10.99
C LYS A 202 -6.44 10.45 11.22
N PHE A 203 -6.38 9.43 10.38
CA PHE A 203 -5.30 8.45 10.36
C PHE A 203 -5.14 7.84 8.97
N THR A 204 -4.10 7.02 8.77
CA THR A 204 -3.86 6.30 7.52
C THR A 204 -3.97 4.79 7.71
N PHE A 205 -4.71 4.13 6.81
CA PHE A 205 -4.53 2.71 6.55
C PHE A 205 -3.38 2.50 5.56
N ALA A 206 -2.27 1.95 6.04
CA ALA A 206 -1.09 1.69 5.23
C ALA A 206 -1.00 0.20 4.87
N CYS A 207 -1.11 -0.12 3.59
CA CYS A 207 -1.06 -1.49 3.09
C CYS A 207 0.33 -2.11 3.27
N GLN A 208 0.40 -3.42 3.50
CA GLN A 208 1.63 -4.19 3.79
C GLN A 208 2.76 -4.00 2.77
N ASN A 209 2.41 -3.77 1.50
CA ASN A 209 3.34 -3.56 0.40
C ASN A 209 3.81 -2.10 0.25
N GLY A 210 3.17 -1.14 0.92
CA GLY A 210 3.51 0.27 0.90
C GLY A 210 4.73 0.61 1.75
N ALA A 211 5.41 1.72 1.42
CA ALA A 211 6.60 2.16 2.14
C ALA A 211 6.35 2.44 3.63
N ILE A 212 5.16 2.99 3.97
CA ILE A 212 4.78 3.26 5.36
C ILE A 212 4.84 1.98 6.21
N THR A 213 4.19 0.91 5.74
CA THR A 213 4.15 -0.37 6.48
C THR A 213 5.47 -1.11 6.41
N LYS A 214 6.16 -1.12 5.26
CA LYS A 214 7.51 -1.72 5.16
C LYS A 214 8.46 -1.17 6.22
N CYS A 215 8.48 0.15 6.42
CA CYS A 215 9.31 0.77 7.44
C CYS A 215 8.91 0.38 8.86
N ILE A 216 7.62 0.20 9.14
CA ILE A 216 7.15 -0.33 10.43
C ILE A 216 7.65 -1.76 10.63
N LEU A 217 7.54 -2.62 9.60
CA LEU A 217 7.99 -4.02 9.64
C LEU A 217 9.52 -4.15 9.76
N TRP A 218 10.28 -3.17 9.26
CA TRP A 218 11.73 -3.09 9.47
C TRP A 218 12.12 -2.57 10.86
N GLY A 219 11.16 -2.30 11.74
CA GLY A 219 11.39 -1.91 13.14
C GLY A 219 11.18 -0.43 13.44
N TYR A 220 10.93 0.42 12.43
CA TYR A 220 10.72 1.85 12.59
C TYR A 220 9.26 2.18 12.94
N LYS A 221 8.76 1.68 14.08
CA LYS A 221 7.38 1.94 14.53
C LYS A 221 7.22 3.42 14.94
N PRO A 222 6.40 4.25 14.27
CA PRO A 222 6.35 5.69 14.54
C PRO A 222 5.76 6.06 15.91
N TRP A 223 5.03 5.14 16.55
CA TRP A 223 4.50 5.30 17.91
C TRP A 223 5.47 4.85 19.02
N ALA A 224 6.63 4.31 18.66
CA ALA A 224 7.63 3.87 19.63
C ALA A 224 8.59 5.00 20.02
N SER A 225 9.34 4.77 21.08
CA SER A 225 10.50 5.58 21.45
C SER A 225 11.69 4.67 21.71
N ARG A 226 12.89 5.13 21.35
CA ARG A 226 14.15 4.42 21.59
C ARG A 226 15.17 5.40 22.15
N ASP A 227 15.82 5.04 23.25
CA ASP A 227 16.76 5.91 23.98
C ASP A 227 16.20 7.32 24.27
N GLY A 228 14.90 7.39 24.59
CA GLY A 228 14.18 8.64 24.85
C GLY A 228 13.84 9.48 23.61
N GLN A 229 14.19 9.03 22.40
CA GLN A 229 13.88 9.70 21.14
C GLN A 229 12.65 9.08 20.47
N SER A 230 11.79 9.94 19.92
CA SER A 230 10.66 9.50 19.11
C SER A 230 11.14 8.84 17.82
N MET A 231 10.53 7.71 17.47
CA MET A 231 10.84 6.98 16.24
C MET A 231 10.14 7.57 15.00
N ALA A 232 9.28 8.58 15.16
CA ALA A 232 8.47 9.13 14.08
C ALA A 232 9.30 9.74 12.94
N ASP A 233 10.38 10.45 13.25
CA ASP A 233 11.25 11.05 12.23
C ASP A 233 12.11 9.98 11.53
N LEU A 234 12.52 8.94 12.26
CA LEU A 234 13.27 7.82 11.69
C LEU A 234 12.37 6.99 10.75
N HIS A 235 11.11 6.77 11.13
CA HIS A 235 10.10 6.17 10.26
C HIS A 235 9.88 7.01 8.99
N GLN A 236 9.70 8.33 9.12
CA GLN A 236 9.53 9.21 7.97
C GLN A 236 10.75 9.19 7.04
N ALA A 237 11.96 9.29 7.59
CA ALA A 237 13.20 9.14 6.82
C ALA A 237 13.29 7.77 6.13
N CYS A 238 12.82 6.71 6.79
CA CYS A 238 12.77 5.38 6.20
C CYS A 238 11.81 5.36 5.00
N THR A 239 10.64 6.01 5.07
CA THR A 239 9.71 6.02 3.92
C THR A 239 10.32 6.74 2.71
N ARG A 240 11.08 7.83 2.94
CA ARG A 240 11.87 8.51 1.89
C ARG A 240 12.91 7.58 1.29
N MET A 241 13.72 6.95 2.14
CA MET A 241 14.74 6.00 1.73
C MET A 241 14.15 4.82 0.97
N ALA A 242 13.11 4.16 1.47
CA ALA A 242 12.51 2.98 0.86
C ALA A 242 12.05 3.25 -0.57
N ARG A 243 11.68 4.50 -0.87
CA ARG A 243 11.25 4.97 -2.19
C ARG A 243 12.36 5.64 -2.98
N ALA A 244 13.55 5.81 -2.41
CA ALA A 244 14.63 6.62 -2.96
C ALA A 244 14.19 8.05 -3.30
N ASP A 245 13.33 8.65 -2.47
CA ASP A 245 12.81 10.00 -2.67
C ASP A 245 13.85 11.06 -2.27
N TYR A 246 14.91 11.15 -3.06
CA TYR A 246 16.07 12.00 -2.79
C TYR A 246 15.68 13.46 -2.58
N CYS A 247 14.75 13.94 -3.40
CA CYS A 247 14.26 15.30 -3.38
C CYS A 247 13.17 15.55 -2.31
N GLY A 248 12.71 14.52 -1.60
CA GLY A 248 11.66 14.63 -0.58
C GLY A 248 10.34 15.21 -1.08
N ASN A 249 10.04 15.01 -2.37
CA ASN A 249 8.91 15.62 -3.06
C ASN A 249 7.82 14.60 -3.43
N GLY A 250 7.97 13.36 -2.98
CA GLY A 250 7.03 12.29 -3.21
C GLY A 250 7.39 11.43 -4.42
N ARG A 251 8.40 11.78 -5.23
CA ARG A 251 8.80 10.98 -6.39
C ARG A 251 9.59 9.74 -5.97
N SER A 252 9.23 8.58 -6.50
CA SER A 252 9.97 7.34 -6.25
C SER A 252 11.04 7.11 -7.31
N HIS A 253 12.25 6.79 -6.87
CA HIS A 253 13.35 6.28 -7.72
C HIS A 253 13.71 4.83 -7.40
N THR A 254 12.83 4.15 -6.66
CA THR A 254 12.94 2.71 -6.40
C THR A 254 12.13 1.93 -7.41
N HIS A 255 12.69 0.85 -7.93
CA HIS A 255 11.94 -0.17 -8.65
C HIS A 255 11.53 -1.28 -7.69
N GLN A 256 10.47 -2.02 -8.00
CA GLN A 256 10.12 -3.20 -7.21
C GLN A 256 11.28 -4.18 -7.09
N ASP A 257 11.30 -4.90 -5.97
CA ASP A 257 12.29 -5.93 -5.67
C ASP A 257 13.73 -5.39 -5.64
N THR A 258 13.90 -4.06 -5.56
CA THR A 258 15.21 -3.46 -5.28
C THR A 258 15.60 -3.80 -3.85
N THR A 259 16.58 -4.69 -3.70
CA THR A 259 17.19 -5.00 -2.41
C THR A 259 18.08 -3.84 -1.97
N ILE A 260 17.95 -3.44 -0.71
CA ILE A 260 18.77 -2.43 -0.05
C ILE A 260 19.21 -2.95 1.32
N ASP A 261 20.38 -2.51 1.77
CA ASP A 261 20.82 -2.66 3.16
C ASP A 261 20.61 -1.33 3.88
N ILE A 262 20.07 -1.39 5.09
CA ILE A 262 19.58 -0.22 5.84
C ILE A 262 20.24 -0.25 7.22
N TYR A 263 20.74 0.89 7.66
CA TYR A 263 21.35 1.03 8.98
C TYR A 263 21.17 2.44 9.50
N ASP A 264 21.09 2.57 10.82
CA ASP A 264 20.74 3.82 11.47
C ASP A 264 21.57 4.08 12.74
N ARG A 265 21.54 5.33 13.20
CA ARG A 265 22.34 5.76 14.35
C ARG A 265 21.79 5.32 15.71
N LEU A 266 20.54 4.85 15.78
CA LEU A 266 19.92 4.32 16.99
C LEU A 266 20.08 2.80 17.10
N GLY A 267 20.69 2.16 16.11
CA GLY A 267 20.92 0.71 16.09
C GLY A 267 19.62 -0.09 16.05
N VAL A 268 18.59 0.39 15.34
CA VAL A 268 17.43 -0.47 15.01
C VAL A 268 17.90 -1.54 14.03
N LEU A 269 18.64 -1.12 13.00
CA LEU A 269 19.31 -1.98 12.05
C LEU A 269 20.81 -1.62 11.99
N GLU A 270 21.64 -2.65 12.02
CA GLU A 270 23.09 -2.55 11.82
C GLU A 270 23.45 -2.87 10.38
N ARG A 271 24.56 -2.30 9.89
CA ARG A 271 25.02 -2.54 8.52
C ARG A 271 25.32 -4.01 8.31
N THR A 272 24.82 -4.58 7.21
CA THR A 272 25.09 -5.98 6.89
C THR A 272 26.52 -6.16 6.39
N VAL A 273 27.35 -6.88 7.15
CA VAL A 273 28.76 -7.16 6.81
C VAL A 273 29.02 -8.59 6.35
N THR A 274 28.03 -9.48 6.45
CA THR A 274 28.14 -10.89 6.04
C THR A 274 27.24 -11.15 4.85
N ALA A 275 27.78 -11.87 3.85
CA ALA A 275 27.02 -12.24 2.66
C ALA A 275 25.92 -13.27 3.00
N SER A 276 24.77 -13.13 2.34
CA SER A 276 23.65 -14.04 2.33
C SER A 276 23.25 -14.37 0.89
N ARG A 277 22.19 -15.16 0.71
CA ARG A 277 21.64 -15.44 -0.63
C ARG A 277 21.03 -14.19 -1.27
N GLU A 278 20.47 -13.30 -0.44
CA GLU A 278 19.75 -12.10 -0.87
C GLU A 278 20.67 -10.86 -0.94
N TRP A 279 21.73 -10.84 -0.12
CA TRP A 279 22.62 -9.69 0.02
C TRP A 279 24.11 -10.06 -0.02
N ASP A 280 24.88 -9.43 -0.91
CA ASP A 280 26.33 -9.55 -0.98
C ASP A 280 26.97 -8.17 -0.74
N PRO A 281 27.46 -7.90 0.49
CA PRO A 281 28.08 -6.61 0.85
C PRO A 281 29.25 -6.22 -0.08
N ALA A 282 29.96 -7.19 -0.67
CA ALA A 282 31.07 -6.91 -1.58
C ALA A 282 30.63 -6.32 -2.93
N LYS A 283 29.34 -6.46 -3.29
CA LYS A 283 28.74 -5.92 -4.52
C LYS A 283 27.93 -4.65 -4.28
N ALA A 284 27.70 -4.29 -3.02
CA ALA A 284 26.93 -3.12 -2.65
C ALA A 284 27.81 -1.91 -2.40
N THR A 285 27.26 -0.72 -2.62
CA THR A 285 27.93 0.54 -2.29
C THR A 285 26.98 1.48 -1.59
N PHE A 286 27.56 2.39 -0.81
CA PHE A 286 26.81 3.47 -0.17
C PHE A 286 26.01 4.26 -1.21
N GLU A 287 24.72 4.47 -0.92
CA GLU A 287 23.80 5.18 -1.81
C GLU A 287 23.56 6.60 -1.33
N ALA A 288 23.01 6.74 -0.12
CA ALA A 288 22.54 8.01 0.41
C ALA A 288 22.35 7.97 1.93
N ALA A 289 22.28 9.16 2.53
CA ALA A 289 21.88 9.38 3.92
C ALA A 289 20.57 10.19 3.97
N TRP A 290 19.65 9.82 4.86
CA TRP A 290 18.25 10.20 4.78
C TRP A 290 17.75 10.93 6.01
N ALA A 291 16.96 11.97 5.79
CA ALA A 291 16.22 12.73 6.80
C ALA A 291 14.71 12.71 6.46
N PRO A 292 13.83 13.16 7.38
CA PRO A 292 12.38 13.10 7.17
C PRO A 292 11.88 13.81 5.90
N ASP A 293 12.63 14.81 5.45
CA ASP A 293 12.33 15.66 4.31
C ASP A 293 13.12 15.30 3.04
N GLY A 294 13.85 14.19 3.00
CA GLY A 294 14.57 13.70 1.81
C GLY A 294 16.02 13.31 2.09
N ALA A 295 16.82 13.14 1.03
CA ALA A 295 18.24 12.81 1.18
C ALA A 295 19.04 14.03 1.68
N THR A 296 19.88 13.82 2.68
CA THR A 296 20.89 14.80 3.16
C THR A 296 22.18 14.73 2.35
N CYS A 297 22.45 13.57 1.77
CA CYS A 297 23.62 13.26 0.98
C CYS A 297 23.28 12.16 -0.02
N ILE A 298 23.83 12.27 -1.24
CA ILE A 298 23.70 11.26 -2.29
C ILE A 298 25.10 10.96 -2.82
N ALA A 299 25.49 9.69 -2.74
CA ALA A 299 26.69 9.18 -3.38
C ALA A 299 26.38 8.75 -4.82
N ARG A 300 25.22 8.11 -5.02
CA ARG A 300 24.75 7.58 -6.29
C ARG A 300 23.24 7.38 -6.30
N THR A 301 22.69 7.21 -7.49
CA THR A 301 21.28 6.86 -7.69
C THR A 301 21.08 5.35 -7.56
N ARG A 302 19.91 4.97 -7.04
CA ARG A 302 19.48 3.57 -6.88
C ARG A 302 19.27 2.87 -8.20
N ASP A 303 18.67 3.58 -9.16
CA ASP A 303 18.35 3.09 -10.51
C ASP A 303 19.52 3.22 -11.50
N GLY A 304 20.67 3.77 -11.06
CA GLY A 304 21.87 3.93 -11.88
C GLY A 304 21.83 5.07 -12.89
N ARG A 305 20.77 5.90 -12.89
CA ARG A 305 20.75 7.11 -13.74
C ARG A 305 21.77 8.15 -13.28
N ALA A 306 22.12 9.05 -14.18
CA ALA A 306 23.02 10.17 -13.88
C ALA A 306 22.51 10.98 -12.69
N LEU A 307 23.40 11.35 -11.77
CA LEU A 307 23.05 12.11 -10.57
C LEU A 307 22.45 13.47 -10.92
N GLU A 308 22.89 14.06 -12.02
CA GLU A 308 22.39 15.28 -12.62
C GLU A 308 20.88 15.24 -12.86
N THR A 309 20.32 14.06 -13.18
CA THR A 309 18.87 13.92 -13.35
C THR A 309 18.14 14.21 -12.04
N ILE A 310 18.64 13.74 -10.89
CA ILE A 310 18.06 14.05 -9.58
C ILE A 310 18.24 15.53 -9.24
N LEU A 311 19.42 16.10 -9.54
CA LEU A 311 19.69 17.51 -9.28
C LEU A 311 18.76 18.46 -10.05
N GLN A 312 18.33 18.07 -11.25
CA GLN A 312 17.35 18.81 -12.05
C GLN A 312 15.92 18.73 -11.47
N GLU A 313 15.58 17.64 -10.77
CA GLU A 313 14.26 17.44 -10.16
C GLU A 313 14.03 18.31 -8.91
N CYS A 314 15.11 18.67 -8.22
CA CYS A 314 15.06 19.60 -7.08
C CYS A 314 16.25 20.58 -7.14
N PRO A 315 16.17 21.60 -8.02
CA PRO A 315 17.28 22.53 -8.21
C PRO A 315 17.64 23.23 -6.90
N GLN A 316 18.92 23.54 -6.74
CA GLN A 316 19.50 24.24 -5.57
C GLN A 316 19.44 23.49 -4.23
N ARG A 317 18.78 22.33 -4.17
CA ARG A 317 18.73 21.54 -2.94
C ARG A 317 20.09 20.96 -2.56
N PHE A 318 20.90 20.60 -3.54
CA PHE A 318 22.20 19.97 -3.34
C PHE A 318 23.36 20.82 -3.89
N GLN A 319 24.49 20.80 -3.18
CA GLN A 319 25.77 21.39 -3.60
C GLN A 319 26.61 20.33 -4.33
N THR A 320 27.01 20.62 -5.57
CA THR A 320 27.93 19.79 -6.36
C THR A 320 29.38 20.03 -5.92
N GLY A 321 30.19 18.96 -5.80
CA GLY A 321 31.60 19.05 -5.39
C GLY A 321 31.83 19.17 -3.88
N ALA A 322 30.77 19.24 -3.07
CA ALA A 322 30.85 19.23 -1.62
C ALA A 322 30.90 17.79 -1.08
N VAL A 323 32.01 17.10 -1.39
CA VAL A 323 32.28 15.75 -0.90
C VAL A 323 32.34 15.77 0.63
N ALA A 324 31.53 14.94 1.26
CA ALA A 324 31.55 14.71 2.70
C ALA A 324 31.84 13.25 2.96
N ASP A 325 32.77 12.99 3.87
CA ASP A 325 33.03 11.66 4.42
C ASP A 325 32.14 11.49 5.66
N LEU A 326 31.29 10.47 5.64
CA LEU A 326 30.37 10.16 6.73
C LEU A 326 30.92 9.07 7.67
N GLY A 327 32.18 8.68 7.49
CA GLY A 327 32.83 7.56 8.15
C GLY A 327 32.69 6.25 7.38
N GLU A 328 33.50 5.25 7.73
CA GLU A 328 33.40 3.87 7.21
C GLU A 328 33.45 3.75 5.68
N GLY A 329 34.20 4.66 5.03
CA GLY A 329 34.35 4.69 3.56
C GLY A 329 33.15 5.27 2.81
N GLU A 330 32.17 5.84 3.51
CA GLU A 330 30.97 6.42 2.91
C GLU A 330 31.22 7.87 2.51
N ARG A 331 31.24 8.11 1.20
CA ARG A 331 31.46 9.45 0.65
C ARG A 331 30.27 9.92 -0.16
N CYS A 332 29.86 11.15 0.12
CA CYS A 332 28.84 11.86 -0.64
C CYS A 332 29.43 12.42 -1.94
N THR A 333 28.71 12.28 -3.05
CA THR A 333 29.01 12.98 -4.31
C THR A 333 28.39 14.38 -4.28
N VAL A 334 27.18 14.48 -3.73
CA VAL A 334 26.48 15.73 -3.46
C VAL A 334 25.87 15.72 -2.07
N ARG A 335 25.76 16.89 -1.45
CA ARG A 335 25.15 17.06 -0.13
C ARG A 335 24.15 18.21 -0.16
N ARG A 336 23.19 18.18 0.76
CA ARG A 336 22.30 19.31 0.98
C ARG A 336 23.05 20.51 1.55
N ALA A 337 22.68 21.70 1.09
CA ALA A 337 23.33 22.95 1.48
C ALA A 337 22.96 23.39 2.90
N ASP A 338 21.78 23.03 3.35
CA ASP A 338 21.06 23.57 4.51
C ASP A 338 21.18 22.72 5.77
N VAL A 339 21.86 21.57 5.69
CA VAL A 339 22.02 20.62 6.80
C VAL A 339 23.47 20.22 7.00
N SER A 340 23.83 19.83 8.22
CA SER A 340 25.18 19.37 8.54
C SER A 340 25.50 18.02 7.88
N ALA A 341 26.79 17.81 7.58
CA ALA A 341 27.31 16.51 7.16
C ALA A 341 27.13 15.50 8.32
N GLY A 342 26.11 14.64 8.22
CA GLY A 342 25.72 13.73 9.30
C GLY A 342 24.31 13.94 9.86
N ALA A 343 23.55 14.91 9.35
CA ALA A 343 22.16 15.12 9.74
C ALA A 343 21.24 13.91 9.41
N GLY A 344 21.64 13.06 8.46
CA GLY A 344 20.90 11.85 8.10
C GLY A 344 20.67 10.93 9.31
N LEU A 345 19.43 10.56 9.55
CA LEU A 345 19.03 9.68 10.65
C LEU A 345 19.37 8.22 10.35
N LEU A 346 19.28 7.84 9.07
CA LEU A 346 19.63 6.51 8.57
C LEU A 346 20.31 6.60 7.22
N ARG A 347 20.94 5.50 6.82
CA ARG A 347 21.74 5.37 5.61
C ARG A 347 21.39 4.06 4.93
N ASN A 348 21.73 3.97 3.66
CA ASN A 348 21.54 2.72 2.94
C ASN A 348 22.65 2.45 1.94
N GLN A 349 22.86 1.16 1.69
CA GLN A 349 23.58 0.65 0.53
C GLN A 349 22.60 0.05 -0.47
N SER A 350 23.00 0.04 -1.73
CA SER A 350 22.30 -0.68 -2.80
C SER A 350 23.29 -1.24 -3.80
N TYR A 351 22.88 -2.27 -4.55
CA TYR A 351 23.68 -2.77 -5.66
C TYR A 351 23.83 -1.72 -6.75
N ALA A 352 24.97 -1.72 -7.44
CA ALA A 352 25.11 -0.97 -8.68
C ALA A 352 24.04 -1.43 -9.67
N ALA A 353 23.46 -0.50 -10.44
CA ALA A 353 22.63 -0.89 -11.56
C ALA A 353 23.47 -1.79 -12.50
N PRO A 354 22.90 -2.88 -13.06
CA PRO A 354 23.61 -3.70 -14.02
C PRO A 354 24.13 -2.81 -15.14
N GLN A 355 25.43 -2.87 -15.45
CA GLN A 355 25.95 -2.19 -16.63
C GLN A 355 25.17 -2.73 -17.84
N SER A 356 24.46 -1.85 -18.54
CA SER A 356 23.84 -2.23 -19.81
C SER A 356 24.96 -2.71 -20.74
N PRO A 357 24.82 -3.84 -21.44
CA PRO A 357 25.83 -4.26 -22.41
C PRO A 357 25.99 -3.12 -23.41
N VAL A 358 27.20 -2.55 -23.46
CA VAL A 358 27.59 -1.57 -24.46
C VAL A 358 27.37 -2.22 -25.81
N SER A 359 26.34 -1.80 -26.53
CA SER A 359 26.17 -2.19 -27.93
C SER A 359 27.44 -1.77 -28.65
N PRO A 360 28.18 -2.68 -29.30
CA PRO A 360 29.39 -2.30 -30.00
C PRO A 360 29.00 -1.28 -31.06
N SER A 361 29.57 -0.08 -30.92
CA SER A 361 29.48 0.98 -31.92
C SER A 361 29.88 0.36 -33.26
N LYS A 362 28.95 0.38 -34.23
CA LYS A 362 29.35 0.20 -35.63
C LYS A 362 30.29 1.37 -35.94
N GLY A 363 31.58 1.04 -36.07
CA GLY A 363 32.58 1.96 -36.59
C GLY A 363 32.24 2.38 -38.03
N PRO A 364 32.93 3.43 -38.52
CA PRO A 364 32.56 4.18 -39.72
C PRO A 364 32.45 3.35 -40.99
#